data_AF-A0A661X4J4-F1
#
_entry.id   AF-A0A661X4J4-F1
#
_cell.length_a   1.000
_cell.length_b   1.000
_cell.length_c   1.000
_cell.angle_alpha   90.00
_cell.angle_beta   90.00
_cell.angle_gamma   90.00
#
_symmetry.space_group_name_H-M   'P 1'
#
loop_
_entity.id
_entity.type
_entity.pdbx_description
1 polymer ?
#
loop_
_entity_poly.entity_id
_entity_poly.type
_entity_poly.pdbx_seq_one_letter_code
_entity_poly.pdbx_strand_id
1 'polypeptide(L)'
;SATNFMIRDARMQALVSKEFEPITPLIDRIHEMYEHFGVSTVLVMGGSGDYFSVADTVILMREYAPFEVTGQAKTIAHNVKIGRKTEREFDWQKITERIPLPHSFDASRGKREVKIEARGLHAIQFGRQTIDLQNVEQVVDISQTRAIGYALHFISTHWMDGQRTIREVVQLAAEFLQENGLDALNPFRQGDEHPGQFALPRIFEIAAALNRYRQLKVKQK
;
A
#
# COMPACT_ATOMS: atom_id res chain seq x y z
N SER A 1 5.64 -9.67 -8.00
CA SER A 1 6.36 -9.63 -6.70
C SER A 1 7.86 -9.83 -6.91
N ALA A 2 8.69 -9.35 -5.98
CA ALA A 2 10.13 -9.61 -6.02
C ALA A 2 10.44 -10.96 -5.35
N THR A 3 11.07 -11.90 -6.07
CA THR A 3 11.27 -13.28 -5.60
C THR A 3 12.06 -13.37 -4.30
N ASN A 4 13.11 -12.55 -4.16
CA ASN A 4 13.93 -12.46 -2.96
C ASN A 4 13.17 -11.98 -1.72
N PHE A 5 12.10 -11.19 -1.90
CA PHE A 5 11.20 -10.84 -0.80
C PHE A 5 10.22 -11.98 -0.51
N MET A 6 9.76 -12.72 -1.51
CA MET A 6 8.75 -13.76 -1.32
C MET A 6 9.31 -14.99 -0.60
N ILE A 7 10.49 -15.47 -1.00
CA ILE A 7 11.07 -16.72 -0.52
C ILE A 7 12.59 -16.64 -0.47
N ARG A 8 13.16 -17.50 0.37
CA ARG A 8 14.59 -17.83 0.35
C ARG A 8 14.74 -19.31 0.66
N ASP A 9 15.19 -20.10 -0.31
CA ASP A 9 15.30 -21.54 -0.14
C ASP A 9 16.53 -21.94 0.71
N ALA A 10 16.56 -23.20 1.16
CA ALA A 10 17.63 -23.72 2.00
C ALA A 10 19.02 -23.74 1.32
N ARG A 11 19.08 -23.83 -0.02
CA ARG A 11 20.35 -23.82 -0.78
C ARG A 11 20.93 -22.41 -0.80
N MET A 12 20.09 -21.41 -1.02
CA MET A 12 20.48 -20.01 -0.96
C MET A 12 20.90 -19.59 0.45
N GLN A 13 20.25 -20.09 1.49
CA GLN A 13 20.69 -19.89 2.88
C GLN A 13 22.03 -20.56 3.19
N ALA A 14 22.33 -21.70 2.57
CA ALA A 14 23.61 -22.39 2.74
C ALA A 14 24.75 -21.71 1.97
N LEU A 15 24.46 -21.13 0.80
CA LEU A 15 25.46 -20.46 -0.04
C LEU A 15 25.78 -19.05 0.46
N VAL A 16 24.76 -18.27 0.84
CA VAL A 16 24.91 -16.88 1.25
C VAL A 16 24.47 -16.78 2.71
N SER A 17 25.39 -16.41 3.61
CA SER A 17 25.04 -16.24 5.02
C SER A 17 24.03 -15.09 5.21
N LYS A 18 23.31 -15.09 6.34
CA LYS A 18 22.34 -14.04 6.67
C LYS A 18 22.97 -12.64 6.71
N GLU A 19 24.23 -12.54 7.13
CA GLU A 19 24.99 -11.28 7.17
C GLU A 19 25.07 -10.56 5.81
N PHE A 20 25.07 -11.33 4.70
CA PHE A 20 25.12 -10.78 3.35
C PHE A 20 23.74 -10.72 2.66
N GLU A 21 22.66 -11.16 3.33
CA GLU A 21 21.28 -11.09 2.85
C GLU A 21 20.37 -10.39 3.88
N PRO A 22 20.27 -9.06 3.82
CA PRO A 22 19.54 -8.28 4.83
C PRO A 22 18.01 -8.47 4.73
N ILE A 23 17.49 -9.05 3.65
CA ILE A 23 16.05 -9.23 3.46
C ILE A 23 15.57 -10.40 4.33
N THR A 24 14.61 -10.13 5.20
CA THR A 24 13.79 -11.20 5.81
C THR A 24 12.64 -11.51 4.85
N PRO A 25 12.50 -12.75 4.36
CA PRO A 25 11.46 -13.07 3.38
C PRO A 25 10.06 -13.03 4.00
N LEU A 26 9.04 -12.73 3.19
CA LEU A 26 7.64 -12.61 3.60
C LEU A 26 7.14 -13.88 4.28
N ILE A 27 7.54 -15.07 3.82
CA ILE A 27 7.16 -16.35 4.44
C ILE A 27 7.50 -16.40 5.94
N ASP A 28 8.54 -15.68 6.36
CA ASP A 28 8.95 -15.63 7.76
C ASP A 28 8.12 -14.60 8.55
N ARG A 29 7.58 -13.56 7.91
CA ARG A 29 6.82 -12.46 8.55
C ARG A 29 5.30 -12.59 8.42
N ILE A 30 4.81 -13.41 7.49
CA ILE A 30 3.40 -13.47 7.10
C ILE A 30 2.47 -13.88 8.27
N HIS A 31 2.96 -14.74 9.17
CA HIS A 31 2.18 -15.15 10.34
C HIS A 31 2.07 -14.03 11.39
N GLU A 32 3.14 -13.25 11.58
CA GLU A 32 3.13 -12.09 12.49
C GLU A 32 2.14 -11.01 12.02
N MET A 33 1.94 -10.86 10.70
CA MET A 33 0.90 -9.98 10.14
C MET A 33 -0.49 -10.34 10.66
N TYR A 34 -0.80 -11.64 10.72
CA TYR A 34 -2.07 -12.13 11.22
C TYR A 34 -2.15 -12.06 12.75
N GLU A 35 -1.19 -12.63 13.46
CA GLU A 35 -1.23 -12.75 14.93
C GLU A 35 -1.18 -11.40 15.65
N HIS A 36 -0.33 -10.47 15.20
CA HIS A 36 -0.12 -9.20 15.91
C HIS A 36 -0.97 -8.06 15.38
N PHE A 37 -1.35 -8.10 14.10
CA PHE A 37 -2.04 -6.99 13.44
C PHE A 37 -3.40 -7.36 12.86
N GLY A 38 -3.82 -8.64 12.95
CA GLY A 38 -5.10 -9.10 12.41
C GLY A 38 -5.17 -9.02 10.88
N VAL A 39 -4.03 -9.00 10.18
CA VAL A 39 -3.97 -8.85 8.73
C VAL A 39 -3.86 -10.22 8.07
N SER A 40 -4.97 -10.68 7.50
CA SER A 40 -4.99 -11.87 6.64
C SER A 40 -4.31 -11.58 5.29
N THR A 41 -3.69 -12.60 4.71
CA THR A 41 -2.99 -12.51 3.42
C THR A 41 -3.53 -13.56 2.46
N VAL A 42 -3.90 -13.13 1.25
CA VAL A 42 -4.22 -14.02 0.12
C VAL A 42 -3.08 -13.93 -0.88
N LEU A 43 -2.49 -15.07 -1.23
CA LEU A 43 -1.32 -15.13 -2.09
C LEU A 43 -1.51 -16.14 -3.22
N VAL A 44 -1.32 -15.70 -4.46
CA VAL A 44 -1.26 -16.59 -5.62
C VAL A 44 0.17 -17.13 -5.75
N MET A 45 0.30 -18.45 -5.69
CA MET A 45 1.58 -19.17 -5.76
C MET A 45 1.55 -20.18 -6.91
N GLY A 46 2.72 -20.39 -7.55
CA GLY A 46 2.87 -21.42 -8.58
C GLY A 46 4.27 -22.03 -8.68
N GLY A 47 5.30 -21.32 -8.20
CA GLY A 47 6.71 -21.75 -8.31
C GLY A 47 7.37 -22.27 -7.02
N SER A 48 6.70 -22.22 -5.87
CA SER A 48 7.24 -22.71 -4.59
C SER A 48 6.14 -23.28 -3.70
N GLY A 49 6.44 -24.40 -3.05
CA GLY A 49 5.59 -25.05 -2.04
C GLY A 49 5.92 -24.64 -0.60
N ASP A 50 6.88 -23.72 -0.39
CA ASP A 50 7.37 -23.39 0.96
C ASP A 50 6.24 -22.86 1.85
N TYR A 51 5.30 -22.12 1.25
CA TYR A 51 4.15 -21.53 1.93
C TYR A 51 3.13 -22.56 2.43
N PHE A 52 3.15 -23.83 1.99
CA PHE A 52 2.23 -24.85 2.52
C PHE A 52 2.38 -25.03 4.04
N SER A 53 3.60 -24.84 4.55
CA SER A 53 3.89 -24.94 5.98
C SER A 53 3.14 -23.89 6.82
N VAL A 54 3.02 -22.66 6.30
CA VAL A 54 2.44 -21.51 7.01
C VAL A 54 1.02 -21.14 6.60
N ALA A 55 0.51 -21.67 5.49
CA ALA A 55 -0.83 -21.34 5.00
C ALA A 55 -1.94 -22.03 5.80
N ASP A 56 -2.99 -21.31 6.18
CA ASP A 56 -4.19 -21.86 6.81
C ASP A 56 -5.12 -22.56 5.81
N THR A 57 -5.15 -22.08 4.57
CA THR A 57 -5.99 -22.63 3.50
C THR A 57 -5.23 -22.63 2.19
N VAL A 58 -5.30 -23.73 1.45
CA VAL A 58 -4.69 -23.86 0.12
C VAL A 58 -5.78 -24.18 -0.90
N ILE A 59 -5.94 -23.29 -1.88
CA ILE A 59 -6.88 -23.46 -2.98
C ILE A 59 -6.09 -23.71 -4.26
N LEU A 60 -6.32 -24.85 -4.89
CA LEU A 60 -5.80 -25.19 -6.20
C LEU A 60 -6.82 -24.78 -7.27
N MET A 61 -6.40 -23.95 -8.22
CA MET A 61 -7.19 -23.68 -9.43
C MET A 61 -6.81 -24.70 -10.51
N ARG A 62 -7.76 -25.52 -10.96
CA ARG A 62 -7.58 -26.45 -12.08
C ARG A 62 -8.74 -26.27 -13.05
N GLU A 63 -8.44 -26.02 -14.32
CA GLU A 63 -9.46 -25.78 -15.36
C GLU A 63 -10.48 -24.71 -14.95
N TYR A 64 -9.99 -23.62 -14.34
CA TYR A 64 -10.80 -22.52 -13.79
C TYR A 64 -11.76 -22.90 -12.65
N ALA A 65 -11.68 -24.12 -12.11
CA ALA A 65 -12.42 -24.56 -10.94
C ALA A 65 -11.53 -24.55 -9.67
N PRO A 66 -12.02 -24.01 -8.54
CA PRO A 66 -11.31 -24.02 -7.27
C PRO A 66 -11.48 -25.34 -6.52
N PHE A 67 -10.39 -25.87 -5.98
CA PHE A 67 -10.39 -27.04 -5.10
C PHE A 67 -9.63 -26.73 -3.81
N GLU A 68 -10.28 -26.91 -2.66
CA GLU A 68 -9.63 -26.82 -1.37
C GLU A 68 -8.75 -28.07 -1.18
N VAL A 69 -7.44 -27.88 -1.02
CA VAL A 69 -6.42 -28.95 -0.97
C VAL A 69 -5.48 -28.79 0.23
N THR A 70 -5.93 -28.13 1.29
CA THR A 70 -5.13 -27.83 2.48
C THR A 70 -4.58 -29.10 3.13
N GLY A 71 -5.42 -30.14 3.26
CA GLY A 71 -4.97 -31.43 3.80
C GLY A 71 -3.80 -32.02 3.02
N GLN A 72 -3.91 -32.07 1.69
CA GLN A 72 -2.83 -32.55 0.81
C GLN A 72 -1.57 -31.69 0.92
N ALA A 73 -1.73 -30.36 0.94
CA ALA A 73 -0.61 -29.42 1.08
C ALA A 73 0.14 -29.60 2.42
N LYS A 74 -0.59 -29.79 3.52
CA LYS A 74 0.00 -30.05 4.85
C LYS A 74 0.71 -31.41 4.89
N THR A 75 0.16 -32.45 4.27
CA THR A 75 0.83 -33.74 4.13
C THR A 75 2.15 -33.61 3.36
N ILE A 76 2.17 -32.85 2.26
CA ILE A 76 3.40 -32.61 1.48
C ILE A 76 4.44 -31.85 2.32
N ALA A 77 4.03 -30.78 3.00
CA ALA A 77 4.93 -30.00 3.84
C ALA A 77 5.52 -30.81 5.01
N HIS A 78 4.77 -31.79 5.54
CA HIS A 78 5.26 -32.69 6.59
C HIS A 78 6.26 -33.72 6.05
N ASN A 79 5.95 -34.34 4.90
CA ASN A 79 6.78 -35.40 4.31
C ASN A 79 8.06 -34.85 3.67
N VAL A 80 7.99 -33.65 3.08
CA VAL A 80 9.12 -32.98 2.46
C VAL A 80 9.65 -31.92 3.42
N LYS A 81 10.53 -32.34 4.33
CA LYS A 81 11.17 -31.40 5.26
C LYS A 81 12.13 -30.49 4.50
N ILE A 82 11.73 -29.23 4.38
CA ILE A 82 12.58 -28.19 3.83
C ILE A 82 13.55 -27.78 4.93
N GLY A 83 14.85 -27.95 4.71
CA GLY A 83 15.92 -27.56 5.66
C GLY A 83 16.11 -26.06 5.84
N ARG A 84 15.10 -25.25 5.49
CA ARG A 84 15.13 -23.79 5.59
C ARG A 84 15.02 -23.39 7.05
N LYS A 85 15.86 -22.45 7.48
CA LYS A 85 15.77 -21.82 8.80
C LYS A 85 14.93 -20.55 8.71
N THR A 86 14.14 -20.28 9.73
CA THR A 86 13.43 -19.01 9.86
C THR A 86 14.42 -17.90 10.19
N GLU A 87 14.34 -16.78 9.49
CA GLU A 87 15.27 -15.64 9.58
C GLU A 87 14.68 -14.44 10.33
N ARG A 88 13.72 -14.66 11.22
CA ARG A 88 13.15 -13.60 12.08
C ARG A 88 14.24 -13.06 12.99
N GLU A 89 14.57 -11.78 12.83
CA GLU A 89 15.59 -11.10 13.66
C GLU A 89 15.01 -10.49 14.94
N PHE A 90 13.76 -10.05 14.90
CA PHE A 90 13.07 -9.39 16.00
C PHE A 90 11.58 -9.71 15.94
N ASP A 91 10.91 -9.61 17.09
CA ASP A 91 9.46 -9.74 17.18
C ASP A 91 8.78 -8.47 16.65
N TRP A 92 8.06 -8.59 15.53
CA TRP A 92 7.40 -7.45 14.92
C TRP A 92 6.06 -7.15 15.61
N GLN A 93 6.11 -6.33 16.65
CA GLN A 93 4.94 -6.03 17.50
C GLN A 93 4.28 -4.68 17.22
N LYS A 94 4.97 -3.73 16.57
CA LYS A 94 4.48 -2.36 16.38
C LYS A 94 4.75 -1.85 14.98
N ILE A 95 3.82 -1.03 14.48
CA ILE A 95 3.95 -0.30 13.22
C ILE A 95 4.65 1.03 13.51
N THR A 96 5.75 1.30 12.81
CA THR A 96 6.41 2.61 12.88
C THR A 96 5.55 3.65 12.14
N GLU A 97 4.92 4.54 12.90
CA GLU A 97 4.13 5.62 12.33
C GLU A 97 5.02 6.73 11.74
N ARG A 98 4.52 7.39 10.69
CA ARG A 98 5.21 8.49 10.01
C ARG A 98 4.34 9.72 10.03
N ILE A 99 4.93 10.87 10.33
CA ILE A 99 4.30 12.18 10.36
C ILE A 99 4.76 12.96 9.13
N PRO A 100 3.87 13.29 8.18
CA PRO A 100 4.23 14.07 7.00
C PRO A 100 4.49 15.53 7.39
N LEU A 101 5.53 16.13 6.81
CA LEU A 101 5.91 17.50 7.11
C LEU A 101 5.29 18.46 6.07
N PRO A 102 4.51 19.48 6.49
CA PRO A 102 3.76 20.36 5.58
C PRO A 102 4.62 21.02 4.50
N HIS A 103 5.79 21.53 4.89
CA HIS A 103 6.73 22.23 3.99
C HIS A 103 7.30 21.34 2.87
N SER A 104 7.02 20.04 2.88
CA SER A 104 7.44 19.12 1.84
C SER A 104 6.45 19.02 0.67
N PHE A 105 5.23 19.52 0.81
CA PHE A 105 4.20 19.52 -0.24
C PHE A 105 4.10 20.86 -0.95
N ASP A 106 4.03 20.81 -2.29
CA ASP A 106 3.85 22.00 -3.13
C ASP A 106 2.96 21.66 -4.34
N ALA A 107 1.74 22.19 -4.33
CA ALA A 107 0.79 22.04 -5.44
C ALA A 107 0.95 23.12 -6.52
N SER A 108 1.88 24.07 -6.36
CA SER A 108 2.04 25.20 -7.27
C SER A 108 2.80 24.84 -8.54
N ARG A 109 2.50 25.56 -9.63
CA ARG A 109 3.26 25.46 -10.89
C ARG A 109 3.16 26.76 -11.68
N GLY A 110 4.30 27.44 -11.85
CA GLY A 110 4.37 28.70 -12.59
C GLY A 110 3.58 29.78 -11.86
N LYS A 111 2.57 30.37 -12.53
CA LYS A 111 1.68 31.40 -11.94
C LYS A 111 0.48 30.83 -11.19
N ARG A 112 0.30 29.50 -11.15
CA ARG A 112 -0.84 28.85 -10.49
C ARG A 112 -0.43 28.37 -9.10
N GLU A 113 -1.14 28.82 -8.06
CA GLU A 113 -0.95 28.35 -6.69
C GLU A 113 -1.34 26.87 -6.53
N VAL A 114 -2.34 26.42 -7.27
CA VAL A 114 -2.78 25.02 -7.30
C VAL A 114 -2.87 24.52 -8.74
N LYS A 115 -2.03 23.55 -9.09
CA LYS A 115 -2.06 22.84 -10.38
C LYS A 115 -2.11 21.34 -10.13
N ILE A 116 -3.32 20.80 -10.21
CA ILE A 116 -3.59 19.37 -10.05
C ILE A 116 -4.28 18.87 -11.32
N GLU A 117 -3.79 17.78 -11.90
CA GLU A 117 -4.37 17.22 -13.12
C GLU A 117 -4.16 15.70 -13.13
N ALA A 118 -5.26 14.95 -13.27
CA ALA A 118 -5.21 13.50 -13.47
C ALA A 118 -4.72 13.18 -14.89
N ARG A 119 -3.79 12.23 -14.99
CA ARG A 119 -3.24 11.72 -16.25
C ARG A 119 -3.67 10.25 -16.40
N GLY A 120 -4.93 10.05 -16.79
CA GLY A 120 -5.55 8.72 -16.81
C GLY A 120 -5.61 8.12 -15.41
N LEU A 121 -5.41 6.80 -15.30
CA LEU A 121 -5.41 6.07 -14.02
C LEU A 121 -4.04 6.10 -13.32
N HIS A 122 -2.97 6.32 -14.07
CA HIS A 122 -1.61 5.98 -13.65
C HIS A 122 -0.78 7.14 -13.14
N ALA A 123 -1.24 8.38 -13.25
CA ALA A 123 -0.47 9.51 -12.75
C ALA A 123 -1.32 10.71 -12.35
N ILE A 124 -0.78 11.49 -11.42
CA ILE A 124 -1.29 12.81 -11.03
C ILE A 124 -0.17 13.83 -11.25
N GLN A 125 -0.41 14.85 -12.06
CA GLN A 125 0.39 16.05 -12.03
C GLN A 125 0.00 16.83 -10.77
N PHE A 126 0.93 16.98 -9.83
CA PHE A 126 0.75 17.73 -8.58
C PHE A 126 1.81 18.83 -8.49
N GLY A 127 1.40 20.07 -8.75
CA GLY A 127 2.33 21.19 -8.89
C GLY A 127 3.39 20.91 -9.95
N ARG A 128 4.66 20.97 -9.56
CA ARG A 128 5.82 20.63 -10.41
C ARG A 128 6.12 19.14 -10.48
N GLN A 129 5.54 18.34 -9.59
CA GLN A 129 5.83 16.91 -9.47
C GLN A 129 4.80 16.06 -10.22
N THR A 130 5.21 14.85 -10.59
CA THR A 130 4.29 13.81 -11.05
C THR A 130 4.29 12.70 -10.01
N ILE A 131 3.10 12.38 -9.50
CA ILE A 131 2.88 11.22 -8.63
C ILE A 131 2.52 10.05 -9.55
N ASP A 132 3.36 9.02 -9.52
CA ASP A 132 3.12 7.77 -10.25
C ASP A 132 2.17 6.87 -9.45
N LEU A 133 1.13 6.39 -10.11
CA LEU A 133 0.10 5.47 -9.60
C LEU A 133 0.02 4.18 -10.44
N GLN A 134 0.96 3.94 -11.35
CA GLN A 134 0.94 2.76 -12.22
C GLN A 134 0.81 1.44 -11.45
N ASN A 135 1.45 1.36 -10.27
CA ASN A 135 1.40 0.21 -9.38
C ASN A 135 0.35 0.33 -8.26
N VAL A 136 -0.71 1.14 -8.48
CA VAL A 136 -1.88 1.26 -7.59
C VAL A 136 -3.12 0.80 -8.37
N GLU A 137 -3.12 -0.49 -8.72
CA GLU A 137 -4.05 -1.11 -9.68
C GLU A 137 -5.54 -1.03 -9.28
N GLN A 138 -5.84 -0.76 -8.01
CA GLN A 138 -7.22 -0.64 -7.51
C GLN A 138 -7.85 0.74 -7.80
N VAL A 139 -7.10 1.68 -8.40
CA VAL A 139 -7.67 2.89 -9.00
C VAL A 139 -8.25 2.51 -10.36
N VAL A 140 -9.58 2.56 -10.46
CA VAL A 140 -10.32 2.03 -11.63
C VAL A 140 -10.95 3.13 -12.49
N ASP A 141 -11.02 4.36 -11.99
CA ASP A 141 -11.61 5.49 -12.72
C ASP A 141 -10.76 6.76 -12.60
N ILE A 142 -10.66 7.53 -13.69
CA ILE A 142 -9.91 8.79 -13.72
C ILE A 142 -10.45 9.82 -12.71
N SER A 143 -11.74 9.74 -12.38
CA SER A 143 -12.39 10.58 -11.39
C SER A 143 -11.89 10.27 -9.98
N GLN A 144 -11.48 9.03 -9.70
CA GLN A 144 -10.76 8.69 -8.46
C GLN A 144 -9.35 9.26 -8.49
N THR A 145 -8.62 9.13 -9.60
CA THR A 145 -7.28 9.74 -9.75
C THR A 145 -7.31 11.24 -9.50
N ARG A 146 -8.34 11.92 -10.03
CA ARG A 146 -8.55 13.35 -9.81
C ARG A 146 -8.86 13.63 -8.33
N ALA A 147 -9.80 12.89 -7.74
CA ALA A 147 -10.16 13.05 -6.33
C ALA A 147 -8.96 12.83 -5.39
N ILE A 148 -8.10 11.83 -5.66
CA ILE A 148 -6.86 11.59 -4.91
C ILE A 148 -5.96 12.82 -4.95
N GLY A 149 -5.75 13.43 -6.12
CA GLY A 149 -4.92 14.62 -6.26
C GLY A 149 -5.41 15.79 -5.42
N TYR A 150 -6.71 16.08 -5.48
CA TYR A 150 -7.31 17.16 -4.69
C TYR A 150 -7.38 16.83 -3.19
N ALA A 151 -7.61 15.56 -2.82
CA ALA A 151 -7.55 15.11 -1.43
C ALA A 151 -6.15 15.32 -0.84
N LEU A 152 -5.07 15.04 -1.58
CA LEU A 152 -3.71 15.32 -1.12
C LEU A 152 -3.48 16.81 -0.84
N HIS A 153 -3.97 17.68 -1.72
CA HIS A 153 -3.86 19.11 -1.53
C HIS A 153 -4.68 19.59 -0.31
N PHE A 154 -5.91 19.09 -0.18
CA PHE A 154 -6.76 19.38 0.97
C PHE A 154 -6.09 18.94 2.29
N ILE A 155 -5.59 17.71 2.34
CA ILE A 155 -4.86 17.17 3.49
C ILE A 155 -3.63 18.05 3.82
N SER A 156 -2.85 18.44 2.80
CA SER A 156 -1.64 19.26 3.00
C SER A 156 -1.93 20.65 3.58
N THR A 157 -3.11 21.21 3.29
CA THR A 157 -3.49 22.56 3.71
C THR A 157 -4.23 22.60 5.04
N HIS A 158 -4.90 21.50 5.43
CA HIS A 158 -5.76 21.46 6.62
C HIS A 158 -5.24 20.57 7.76
N TRP A 159 -4.54 19.48 7.46
CA TRP A 159 -4.22 18.45 8.48
C TRP A 159 -2.76 18.00 8.54
N MET A 160 -1.92 18.32 7.55
CA MET A 160 -0.47 18.12 7.67
C MET A 160 0.14 19.22 8.54
N ASP A 161 0.09 19.06 9.86
CA ASP A 161 0.59 20.01 10.85
C ASP A 161 1.98 19.65 11.40
N GLY A 162 2.58 18.55 10.93
CA GLY A 162 3.83 18.02 11.46
C GLY A 162 3.68 17.36 12.84
N GLN A 163 2.46 17.02 13.26
CA GLN A 163 2.15 16.28 14.49
C GLN A 163 1.37 15.00 14.19
N ARG A 164 0.38 15.08 13.29
CA ARG A 164 -0.47 13.95 12.92
C ARG A 164 0.23 12.95 12.01
N THR A 165 -0.08 11.66 12.16
CA THR A 165 0.49 10.60 11.32
C THR A 165 -0.18 10.54 9.95
N ILE A 166 0.47 9.90 8.98
CA ILE A 166 -0.11 9.64 7.66
C ILE A 166 -1.47 8.94 7.81
N ARG A 167 -1.59 7.98 8.75
CA ARG A 167 -2.85 7.28 9.02
C ARG A 167 -3.93 8.25 9.50
N GLU A 168 -3.61 9.09 10.48
CA GLU A 168 -4.54 10.06 11.05
C GLU A 168 -5.03 11.06 9.99
N VAL A 169 -4.14 11.62 9.16
CA VAL A 169 -4.53 12.64 8.17
C VAL A 169 -5.36 12.06 7.02
N VAL A 170 -5.12 10.82 6.58
CA VAL A 170 -5.98 10.19 5.55
C VAL A 170 -7.33 9.74 6.13
N GLN A 171 -7.38 9.38 7.40
CA GLN A 171 -8.62 9.02 8.09
C GLN A 171 -9.52 10.26 8.26
N LEU A 172 -8.95 11.38 8.70
CA LEU A 172 -9.66 12.66 8.76
C LEU A 172 -10.21 13.08 7.39
N ALA A 173 -9.45 12.84 6.31
CA ALA A 173 -9.93 13.08 4.96
C ALA A 173 -11.14 12.19 4.59
N ALA A 174 -11.10 10.91 4.94
CA ALA A 174 -12.20 10.00 4.69
C ALA A 174 -13.48 10.44 5.42
N GLU A 175 -13.34 10.75 6.71
CA GLU A 175 -14.45 11.21 7.57
C GLU A 175 -15.05 12.52 7.04
N PHE A 176 -14.20 13.50 6.73
CA PHE A 176 -14.64 14.77 6.16
C PHE A 176 -15.39 14.60 4.84
N LEU A 177 -14.90 13.74 3.92
CA LEU A 177 -15.57 13.50 2.63
C LEU A 177 -16.87 12.73 2.77
N GLN A 178 -16.98 11.86 3.78
CA GLN A 178 -18.22 11.17 4.09
C GLN A 178 -19.29 12.16 4.60
N GLU A 179 -18.91 13.15 5.40
CA GLU A 179 -19.83 14.15 5.95
C GLU A 179 -20.18 15.26 4.96
N ASN A 180 -19.21 15.74 4.18
CA ASN A 180 -19.34 16.96 3.37
C ASN A 180 -19.48 16.69 1.86
N GLY A 181 -19.33 15.42 1.45
CA GLY A 181 -19.32 15.02 0.04
C GLY A 181 -18.03 15.36 -0.69
N LEU A 182 -17.91 14.87 -1.93
CA LEU A 182 -16.69 15.02 -2.75
C LEU A 182 -16.44 16.44 -3.23
N ASP A 183 -17.49 17.25 -3.33
CA ASP A 183 -17.37 18.62 -3.84
C ASP A 183 -16.62 19.54 -2.89
N ALA A 184 -16.48 19.14 -1.62
CA ALA A 184 -15.63 19.81 -0.66
C ALA A 184 -14.14 19.80 -1.05
N LEU A 185 -13.73 18.91 -1.97
CA LEU A 185 -12.37 18.89 -2.53
C LEU A 185 -12.14 19.93 -3.63
N ASN A 186 -13.19 20.54 -4.19
CA ASN A 186 -13.04 21.46 -5.31
C ASN A 186 -12.59 22.85 -4.82
N PRO A 187 -11.35 23.30 -5.08
CA PRO A 187 -10.89 24.62 -4.66
C PRO A 187 -11.49 25.76 -5.51
N PHE A 188 -12.16 25.43 -6.62
CA PHE A 188 -12.78 26.39 -7.54
C PHE A 188 -14.32 26.36 -7.46
N ARG A 189 -14.89 25.95 -6.33
CA ARG A 189 -16.35 25.94 -6.13
C ARG A 189 -16.91 27.34 -6.41
N GLN A 190 -17.63 27.51 -7.52
CA GLN A 190 -18.36 28.72 -7.87
C GLN A 190 -19.86 28.38 -7.88
N GLY A 191 -20.57 28.79 -6.85
CA GLY A 191 -22.02 28.55 -6.72
C GLY A 191 -22.40 27.08 -6.51
N ASP A 192 -23.61 26.72 -6.94
CA ASP A 192 -24.25 25.40 -6.80
C ASP A 192 -23.95 24.43 -7.96
N GLU A 193 -23.01 24.77 -8.86
CA GLU A 193 -22.70 23.92 -10.01
C GLU A 193 -21.71 22.81 -9.65
N HIS A 194 -22.18 21.57 -9.80
CA HIS A 194 -21.43 20.34 -9.58
C HIS A 194 -20.87 19.81 -10.90
N PRO A 195 -19.54 19.84 -11.14
CA PRO A 195 -18.99 19.37 -12.40
C PRO A 195 -18.99 17.83 -12.51
N GLY A 196 -19.31 17.09 -11.43
CA GLY A 196 -19.42 15.62 -11.46
C GLY A 196 -18.10 14.89 -11.75
N GLN A 197 -16.96 15.48 -11.41
CA GLN A 197 -15.63 15.01 -11.85
C GLN A 197 -14.89 14.15 -10.82
N PHE A 198 -15.50 13.83 -9.68
CA PHE A 198 -14.86 13.08 -8.61
C PHE A 198 -15.61 11.77 -8.35
N ALA A 199 -14.84 10.72 -8.07
CA ALA A 199 -15.32 9.47 -7.50
C ALA A 199 -14.54 9.20 -6.22
N LEU A 200 -15.21 8.74 -5.17
CA LEU A 200 -14.62 8.57 -3.85
C LEU A 200 -13.49 7.53 -3.88
N PRO A 201 -12.22 7.91 -3.62
CA PRO A 201 -11.14 6.95 -3.42
C PRO A 201 -11.15 6.44 -1.97
N ARG A 202 -10.57 5.26 -1.71
CA ARG A 202 -10.40 4.80 -0.34
C ARG A 202 -9.17 5.46 0.26
N ILE A 203 -9.06 5.42 1.59
CA ILE A 203 -7.89 5.92 2.33
C ILE A 203 -6.58 5.31 1.83
N PHE A 204 -6.62 4.07 1.33
CA PHE A 204 -5.43 3.35 0.84
C PHE A 204 -4.86 3.97 -0.43
N GLU A 205 -5.71 4.38 -1.38
CA GLU A 205 -5.26 5.05 -2.61
C GLU A 205 -4.68 6.44 -2.31
N ILE A 206 -5.32 7.17 -1.39
CA ILE A 206 -4.82 8.48 -0.92
C ILE A 206 -3.44 8.31 -0.25
N ALA A 207 -3.32 7.36 0.69
CA ALA A 207 -2.06 7.06 1.36
C ALA A 207 -0.99 6.56 0.37
N ALA A 208 -1.35 5.75 -0.62
CA ALA A 208 -0.46 5.26 -1.66
C ALA A 208 0.11 6.40 -2.51
N ALA A 209 -0.72 7.37 -2.89
CA ALA A 209 -0.31 8.55 -3.63
C ALA A 209 0.57 9.49 -2.79
N LEU A 210 0.20 9.72 -1.52
CA LEU A 210 1.00 10.48 -0.56
C LEU A 210 2.40 9.89 -0.45
N ASN A 211 2.51 8.56 -0.27
CA ASN A 211 3.78 7.86 -0.13
C ASN A 211 4.63 7.82 -1.41
N ARG A 212 4.04 8.07 -2.58
CA ARG A 212 4.75 8.11 -3.87
C ARG A 212 5.08 9.54 -4.31
N TYR A 213 4.66 10.55 -3.55
CA TYR A 213 5.06 11.93 -3.80
C TYR A 213 6.54 12.13 -3.48
N ARG A 214 7.36 12.37 -4.50
CA ARG A 214 8.83 12.31 -4.41
C ARG A 214 9.47 13.32 -3.47
N GLN A 215 8.81 14.45 -3.22
CA GLN A 215 9.33 15.48 -2.32
C GLN A 215 8.88 15.29 -0.86
N LEU A 216 8.04 14.29 -0.57
CA LEU A 216 7.53 14.01 0.77
C LEU A 216 8.69 13.89 1.76
N LYS A 217 8.61 14.69 2.83
CA LYS A 217 9.45 14.52 4.02
C LYS A 217 8.58 14.06 5.18
N VAL A 218 9.11 13.12 5.95
CA VAL A 218 8.44 12.56 7.13
C VAL A 218 9.40 12.54 8.30
N LYS A 219 8.85 12.58 9.52
CA LYS A 219 9.54 12.11 10.72
C LYS A 219 8.84 10.87 11.27
N GLN A 220 9.57 10.02 11.97
CA GLN A 220 8.98 8.90 12.70
C GLN A 220 8.37 9.42 14.02
N LYS A 221 7.25 8.85 14.43
CA LYS A 221 6.60 9.14 15.72
C LYS A 221 7.24 8.33 16.84
#